data_AF-A0A843E1K9-F1
#
_entry.id   AF-A0A843E1K9-F1
#
_cell.length_a   1.000
_cell.length_b   1.000
_cell.length_c   1.000
_cell.angle_alpha   90.00
_cell.angle_beta   90.00
_cell.angle_gamma   90.00
#
_symmetry.space_group_name_H-M   'P 1'
#
loop_
_entity.id
_entity.type
_entity.pdbx_description
1 polymer ?
#
loop_
_entity_poly.entity_id
_entity_poly.type
_entity_poly.pdbx_seq_one_letter_code
_entity_poly.pdbx_strand_id
1 'polypeptide(L)'
;MRSLLSDELDDQLDKVQTDIAAKQIPIIILFEGGSGRVISRVINELDRNLEPRGINYFHPDVTGGEATAFAEIMKATPGKGEISLYDRSWYSLAVEYCNGDDRVMEAQIEAINSFERYLLDNGTFVIKIAFRMSNEDMNEYLKEYRPHTSIHNTFLSVNHVDRVKFRAVMPQILEGTDTKRAPWDIIDVKGVQETVEKTAETIIKRMKVCLKNAWTKSECRTIKCCFPNPRKDLELDQDASDYNDRMDELSEELERLQILLAASGRTLVLGFEGWDAAGKGGAIKHICHALNPRGYKVARVKAPTQEDNEHTYLWRFARSMPDAGHITIFDRTWYGRMMVEPIEGFCTEE
;
A
#
# COMPACT_ATOMS: atom_id res chain seq x y z
N MET A 1 29.33 17.29 5.45
CA MET A 1 29.91 16.09 4.81
C MET A 1 29.57 16.20 3.34
N ARG A 2 30.53 15.98 2.42
CA ARG A 2 30.29 16.08 0.98
C ARG A 2 29.32 14.97 0.54
N SER A 3 28.40 15.24 -0.38
CA SER A 3 27.53 14.19 -0.97
C SER A 3 28.40 13.09 -1.58
N LEU A 4 27.90 11.85 -1.54
CA LEU A 4 28.54 10.73 -2.25
C LEU A 4 28.22 10.71 -3.75
N LEU A 5 27.26 11.52 -4.21
CA LEU A 5 26.95 11.67 -5.61
C LEU A 5 27.92 12.64 -6.28
N SER A 6 28.23 12.37 -7.55
CA SER A 6 28.91 13.33 -8.40
C SER A 6 28.00 14.53 -8.68
N ASP A 7 28.59 15.72 -8.87
CA ASP A 7 27.84 16.94 -9.18
C ASP A 7 26.96 16.76 -10.44
N GLU A 8 27.41 15.96 -11.42
CA GLU A 8 26.63 15.63 -12.61
C GLU A 8 25.37 14.80 -12.30
N LEU A 9 25.48 13.80 -11.41
CA LEU A 9 24.32 12.99 -11.02
C LEU A 9 23.33 13.79 -10.18
N ASP A 10 23.84 14.69 -9.33
CA ASP A 10 23.02 15.59 -8.52
C ASP A 10 22.17 16.52 -9.39
N ASP A 11 22.79 17.23 -10.34
CA ASP A 11 22.09 18.09 -11.31
C ASP A 11 21.05 17.31 -12.14
N GLN A 12 21.37 16.04 -12.47
CA GLN A 12 20.43 15.19 -13.19
C GLN A 12 19.23 14.76 -12.35
N LEU A 13 19.43 14.45 -11.07
CA LEU A 13 18.36 14.10 -10.13
C LEU A 13 17.40 15.26 -9.92
N ASP A 14 17.93 16.46 -9.64
CA ASP A 14 17.14 17.68 -9.46
C ASP A 14 16.28 17.99 -10.70
N LYS A 15 16.91 17.89 -11.88
CA LYS A 15 16.21 18.11 -13.15
C LYS A 15 15.07 17.12 -13.37
N VAL A 16 15.31 15.81 -13.18
CA VAL A 16 14.25 14.82 -13.41
C VAL A 16 13.15 14.95 -12.36
N GLN A 17 13.46 15.27 -11.11
CA GLN A 17 12.45 15.53 -10.08
C GLN A 17 11.57 16.73 -10.46
N THR A 18 12.19 17.83 -10.91
CA THR A 18 11.46 19.01 -11.37
C THR A 18 10.54 18.69 -12.55
N ASP A 19 11.00 17.90 -13.53
CA ASP A 19 10.19 17.47 -14.67
C ASP A 19 9.01 16.58 -14.23
N ILE A 20 9.23 15.70 -13.24
CA ILE A 20 8.18 14.83 -12.65
C ILE A 20 7.12 15.66 -11.93
N ALA A 21 7.53 16.63 -11.11
CA ALA A 21 6.63 17.55 -10.43
C ALA A 21 5.82 18.39 -11.43
N ALA A 22 6.47 18.92 -12.47
CA ALA A 22 5.81 19.70 -13.52
C ALA A 22 4.78 18.88 -14.31
N LYS A 23 5.05 17.60 -14.55
CA LYS A 23 4.11 16.67 -15.20
C LYS A 23 3.10 16.04 -14.24
N GLN A 24 3.16 16.34 -12.94
CA GLN A 24 2.24 15.82 -11.93
C GLN A 24 2.21 14.28 -11.87
N ILE A 25 3.38 13.64 -12.08
CA ILE A 25 3.51 12.18 -12.10
C ILE A 25 3.86 11.69 -10.69
N PRO A 26 2.99 10.92 -10.00
CA PRO A 26 3.35 10.27 -8.74
C PRO A 26 4.34 9.12 -8.98
N ILE A 27 5.42 9.06 -8.19
CA ILE A 27 6.43 7.99 -8.26
C ILE A 27 6.62 7.30 -6.91
N ILE A 28 6.53 5.97 -6.90
CA ILE A 28 7.01 5.15 -5.79
C ILE A 28 8.38 4.59 -6.15
N ILE A 29 9.35 4.76 -5.26
CA ILE A 29 10.66 4.11 -5.32
C ILE A 29 10.77 3.19 -4.13
N LEU A 30 10.77 1.88 -4.36
CA LEU A 30 10.90 0.89 -3.30
C LEU A 30 12.28 0.24 -3.30
N PHE A 31 12.80 0.06 -2.08
CA PHE A 31 14.12 -0.51 -1.84
C PHE A 31 13.98 -1.79 -1.03
N GLU A 32 14.47 -2.89 -1.58
CA GLU A 32 14.52 -4.18 -0.90
C GLU A 32 15.94 -4.75 -0.87
N GLY A 33 16.23 -5.63 0.08
CA GLY A 33 17.54 -6.27 0.19
C GLY A 33 17.83 -6.94 1.52
N GLY A 34 18.95 -7.65 1.61
CA GLY A 34 19.31 -8.40 2.83
C GLY A 34 19.70 -7.55 4.05
N SER A 35 19.90 -6.24 3.87
CA SER A 35 20.37 -5.33 4.93
C SER A 35 19.66 -3.98 4.88
N GLY A 36 18.88 -3.67 5.93
CA GLY A 36 18.27 -2.34 6.08
C GLY A 36 19.31 -1.21 6.14
N ARG A 37 20.53 -1.47 6.65
CA ARG A 37 21.58 -0.45 6.72
C ARG A 37 22.06 0.04 5.36
N VAL A 38 22.07 -0.83 4.36
CA VAL A 38 22.41 -0.44 2.98
C VAL A 38 21.30 0.45 2.45
N ILE A 39 20.05 0.00 2.58
CA ILE A 39 18.85 0.73 2.14
C ILE A 39 18.81 2.12 2.78
N SER A 40 18.85 2.22 4.10
CA SER A 40 18.78 3.51 4.79
C SER A 40 19.95 4.43 4.42
N ARG A 41 21.14 3.88 4.14
CA ARG A 41 22.27 4.71 3.67
C ARG A 41 22.02 5.28 2.28
N VAL A 42 21.54 4.46 1.35
CA VAL A 42 21.20 4.93 -0.01
C VAL A 42 20.08 5.96 0.04
N ILE A 43 19.01 5.69 0.78
CA ILE A 43 17.89 6.62 0.95
C ILE A 43 18.37 7.95 1.52
N ASN A 44 19.21 7.94 2.57
CA ASN A 44 19.73 9.18 3.16
C ASN A 44 20.57 10.03 2.20
N GLU A 45 21.25 9.40 1.23
CA GLU A 45 21.99 10.15 0.21
C GLU A 45 21.04 10.67 -0.88
N LEU A 46 20.03 9.90 -1.28
CA LEU A 46 19.02 10.39 -2.22
C LEU A 46 18.19 11.55 -1.63
N ASP A 47 17.74 11.42 -0.38
CA ASP A 47 16.95 12.43 0.34
C ASP A 47 17.72 13.76 0.52
N ARG A 48 19.05 13.69 0.63
CA ARG A 48 19.91 14.88 0.69
C ARG A 48 20.03 15.63 -0.63
N ASN A 49 19.89 14.91 -1.74
CA ASN A 49 20.18 15.41 -3.09
C ASN A 49 18.90 15.73 -3.89
N LEU A 50 17.74 15.30 -3.41
CA LEU A 50 16.44 15.65 -3.97
C LEU A 50 15.78 16.76 -3.14
N GLU A 51 14.90 17.55 -3.75
CA GLU A 51 14.13 18.61 -3.07
C GLU A 51 13.13 17.98 -2.09
N PRO A 52 13.27 18.22 -0.77
CA PRO A 52 12.50 17.51 0.25
C PRO A 52 10.99 17.79 0.19
N ARG A 53 10.56 18.94 -0.35
CA ARG A 53 9.12 19.26 -0.48
C ARG A 53 8.39 18.34 -1.45
N GLY A 54 9.10 17.66 -2.34
CA GLY A 54 8.53 16.72 -3.30
C GLY A 54 8.73 15.25 -2.92
N ILE A 55 9.17 14.97 -1.68
CA ILE A 55 9.53 13.61 -1.25
C ILE A 55 8.80 13.25 0.04
N ASN A 56 8.33 12.00 0.08
CA ASN A 56 7.85 11.37 1.29
C ASN A 56 8.70 10.13 1.60
N TYR A 57 9.09 9.93 2.85
CA TYR A 57 9.72 8.69 3.31
C TYR A 57 8.68 7.80 3.99
N PHE A 58 8.70 6.51 3.66
CA PHE A 58 7.84 5.52 4.29
C PHE A 58 8.63 4.27 4.68
N HIS A 59 8.40 3.79 5.90
CA HIS A 59 8.84 2.49 6.38
C HIS A 59 7.62 1.79 6.99
N PRO A 60 7.24 0.59 6.50
CA PRO A 60 6.07 -0.12 7.00
C PRO A 60 6.29 -0.58 8.43
N ASP A 61 5.35 -0.26 9.32
CA ASP A 61 5.30 -0.83 10.67
C ASP A 61 4.50 -2.14 10.64
N VAL A 62 5.18 -3.24 11.00
CA VAL A 62 4.61 -4.60 11.02
C VAL A 62 3.98 -4.98 12.36
N THR A 63 4.04 -4.11 13.37
CA THR A 63 3.53 -4.43 14.71
C THR A 63 1.99 -4.45 14.80
N GLY A 64 1.28 -3.88 13.81
CA GLY A 64 -0.19 -3.72 13.79
C GLY A 64 -0.99 -4.80 13.05
N GLY A 65 -0.36 -5.86 12.53
CA GLY A 65 -1.00 -6.90 11.72
C GLY A 65 -1.24 -6.52 10.24
N GLU A 66 -1.61 -7.51 9.41
CA GLU A 66 -1.63 -7.41 7.93
C GLU A 66 -2.57 -6.33 7.37
N ALA A 67 -3.82 -6.31 7.86
CA ALA A 67 -4.83 -5.37 7.37
C ALA A 67 -4.43 -3.91 7.63
N THR A 68 -3.85 -3.65 8.80
CA THR A 68 -3.34 -2.32 9.18
C THR A 68 -2.14 -1.96 8.30
N ALA A 69 -1.20 -2.89 8.11
CA ALA A 69 0.02 -2.64 7.35
C ALA A 69 -0.25 -2.28 5.86
N PHE A 70 -1.19 -2.97 5.21
CA PHE A 70 -1.52 -2.66 3.82
C PHE A 70 -2.25 -1.31 3.68
N ALA A 71 -3.11 -0.96 4.65
CA ALA A 71 -3.75 0.35 4.68
C ALA A 71 -2.72 1.49 4.86
N GLU A 72 -1.68 1.30 5.70
CA GLU A 72 -0.55 2.24 5.81
C GLU A 72 0.20 2.39 4.49
N ILE A 73 0.52 1.28 3.81
CA ILE A 73 1.17 1.30 2.50
C ILE A 73 0.36 2.10 1.49
N MET A 74 -0.96 1.88 1.46
CA MET A 74 -1.88 2.59 0.59
C MET A 74 -1.92 4.09 0.92
N LYS A 75 -1.93 4.47 2.19
CA LYS A 75 -1.92 5.88 2.61
C LYS A 75 -0.61 6.59 2.25
N ALA A 76 0.50 5.86 2.22
CA ALA A 76 1.82 6.40 1.91
C ALA A 76 2.10 6.59 0.41
N THR A 77 1.18 6.19 -0.47
CA THR A 77 1.33 6.43 -1.91
C THR A 77 1.41 7.94 -2.17
N PRO A 78 2.32 8.39 -3.06
CA PRO A 78 2.57 9.82 -3.28
C PRO A 78 1.36 10.53 -3.90
N GLY A 79 1.27 11.84 -3.65
CA GLY A 79 0.42 12.73 -4.43
C GLY A 79 0.97 12.98 -5.82
N LYS A 80 0.18 13.63 -6.67
CA LYS A 80 0.59 14.05 -8.02
C LYS A 80 1.86 14.90 -7.98
N GLY A 81 2.90 14.44 -8.69
CA GLY A 81 4.19 15.12 -8.79
C GLY A 81 5.13 14.88 -7.61
N GLU A 82 4.72 14.06 -6.64
CA GLU A 82 5.55 13.68 -5.50
C GLU A 82 6.24 12.32 -5.72
N ILE A 83 7.30 12.10 -4.96
CA ILE A 83 8.07 10.86 -4.93
C ILE A 83 7.97 10.27 -3.51
N SER A 84 7.49 9.03 -3.36
CA SER A 84 7.58 8.32 -2.09
C SER A 84 8.72 7.30 -2.12
N LEU A 85 9.65 7.42 -1.17
CA LEU A 85 10.76 6.50 -0.92
C LEU A 85 10.35 5.47 0.13
N TYR A 86 10.23 4.21 -0.30
CA TYR A 86 9.84 3.08 0.54
C TYR A 86 11.08 2.33 1.01
N ASP A 87 11.45 2.49 2.28
CA ASP A 87 12.43 1.65 2.98
C ASP A 87 11.71 0.39 3.43
N ARG A 88 11.84 -0.70 2.67
CA ARG A 88 10.92 -1.85 2.73
C ARG A 88 9.52 -1.52 2.23
N SER A 89 8.73 -2.54 1.97
CA SER A 89 7.47 -2.39 1.24
C SER A 89 6.52 -3.57 1.45
N TRP A 90 5.50 -3.68 0.60
CA TRP A 90 4.65 -4.88 0.54
C TRP A 90 5.43 -6.17 0.26
N TYR A 91 6.64 -6.08 -0.29
CA TYR A 91 7.51 -7.24 -0.49
C TYR A 91 8.01 -7.84 0.82
N SER A 92 8.53 -7.02 1.73
CA SER A 92 8.96 -7.51 3.05
C SER A 92 7.77 -8.05 3.85
N LEU A 93 6.58 -7.44 3.74
CA LEU A 93 5.35 -7.97 4.33
C LEU A 93 5.01 -9.35 3.78
N ALA A 94 5.01 -9.52 2.45
CA ALA A 94 4.73 -10.81 1.82
C ALA A 94 5.70 -11.91 2.28
N VAL A 95 6.99 -11.58 2.42
CA VAL A 95 7.99 -12.51 3.00
C VAL A 95 7.59 -12.94 4.40
N GLU A 96 7.11 -12.03 5.26
CA GLU A 96 6.67 -12.37 6.61
C GLU A 96 5.47 -13.33 6.63
N TYR A 97 4.60 -13.31 5.61
CA TYR A 97 3.47 -14.24 5.51
C TYR A 97 3.83 -15.60 4.92
N CYS A 98 4.87 -15.67 4.08
CA CYS A 98 5.25 -16.89 3.38
C CYS A 98 5.99 -17.89 4.28
N ASN A 99 5.30 -18.80 4.95
CA ASN A 99 5.90 -19.78 5.87
C ASN A 99 6.39 -21.09 5.20
N GLY A 100 6.87 -21.00 3.95
CA GLY A 100 7.29 -22.17 3.16
C GLY A 100 6.14 -22.96 2.53
N ASP A 101 4.94 -22.38 2.46
CA ASP A 101 3.80 -22.90 1.70
C ASP A 101 3.76 -22.23 0.31
N ASP A 102 3.99 -23.03 -0.74
CA ASP A 102 4.00 -22.56 -2.13
C ASP A 102 2.67 -21.93 -2.55
N ARG A 103 1.53 -22.39 -2.02
CA ARG A 103 0.22 -21.81 -2.36
C ARG A 103 0.07 -20.40 -1.81
N VAL A 104 0.59 -20.17 -0.60
CA VAL A 104 0.63 -18.83 0.00
C VAL A 104 1.56 -17.94 -0.81
N MET A 105 2.70 -18.46 -1.24
CA MET A 105 3.65 -17.74 -2.11
C MET A 105 2.99 -17.27 -3.41
N GLU A 106 2.34 -18.18 -4.14
CA GLU A 106 1.65 -17.87 -5.40
C GLU A 106 0.57 -16.81 -5.20
N ALA A 107 -0.23 -16.94 -4.13
CA ALA A 107 -1.26 -15.96 -3.80
C ALA A 107 -0.68 -14.58 -3.48
N GLN A 108 0.45 -14.51 -2.75
CA GLN A 108 1.13 -13.26 -2.46
C GLN A 108 1.71 -12.61 -3.74
N ILE A 109 2.33 -13.39 -4.62
CA ILE A 109 2.83 -12.91 -5.91
C ILE A 109 1.67 -12.36 -6.77
N GLU A 110 0.53 -13.05 -6.82
CA GLU A 110 -0.66 -12.57 -7.54
C GLU A 110 -1.20 -11.27 -6.95
N ALA A 111 -1.26 -11.17 -5.62
CA ALA A 111 -1.71 -9.96 -4.92
C ALA A 111 -0.78 -8.76 -5.19
N ILE A 112 0.54 -8.96 -5.11
CA ILE A 112 1.54 -7.93 -5.41
C ILE A 112 1.39 -7.44 -6.85
N ASN A 113 1.36 -8.36 -7.82
CA ASN A 113 1.20 -8.00 -9.23
C ASN A 113 -0.11 -7.26 -9.50
N SER A 114 -1.19 -7.64 -8.81
CA SER A 114 -2.48 -6.96 -8.91
C SER A 114 -2.41 -5.54 -8.33
N PHE A 115 -1.70 -5.36 -7.21
CA PHE A 115 -1.52 -4.06 -6.60
C PHE A 115 -0.63 -3.12 -7.43
N GLU A 116 0.50 -3.61 -7.94
CA GLU A 116 1.36 -2.82 -8.83
C GLU A 116 0.64 -2.43 -10.11
N ARG A 117 -0.14 -3.35 -10.67
CA ARG A 117 -1.00 -3.05 -11.81
C ARG A 117 -2.01 -1.95 -11.48
N TYR A 118 -2.66 -2.02 -10.33
CA TYR A 118 -3.58 -0.97 -9.85
C TYR A 118 -2.88 0.39 -9.77
N LEU A 119 -1.69 0.47 -9.17
CA LEU A 119 -0.91 1.71 -9.06
C LEU A 119 -0.61 2.28 -10.44
N LEU A 120 -0.08 1.45 -11.34
CA LEU A 120 0.27 1.85 -12.71
C LEU A 120 -0.95 2.29 -13.53
N ASP A 121 -2.08 1.59 -13.40
CA ASP A 121 -3.32 1.93 -14.11
C ASP A 121 -3.99 3.20 -13.56
N ASN A 122 -3.67 3.58 -12.31
CA ASN A 122 -4.07 4.86 -11.70
C ASN A 122 -2.98 5.94 -11.83
N GLY A 123 -1.98 5.74 -12.68
CA GLY A 123 -0.98 6.76 -13.00
C GLY A 123 0.13 6.92 -11.97
N THR A 124 0.39 5.94 -11.10
CA THR A 124 1.56 5.93 -10.21
C THR A 124 2.66 5.08 -10.83
N PHE A 125 3.82 5.68 -11.07
CA PHE A 125 4.98 4.97 -11.61
C PHE A 125 5.74 4.26 -10.49
N VAL A 126 6.13 3.00 -10.71
CA VAL A 126 6.78 2.16 -9.68
C VAL A 126 8.20 1.82 -10.12
N ILE A 127 9.18 2.20 -9.31
CA ILE A 127 10.60 1.87 -9.46
C ILE A 127 10.98 0.89 -8.35
N LYS A 128 11.46 -0.30 -8.73
CA LYS A 128 11.76 -1.39 -7.80
C LYS A 128 13.25 -1.71 -7.81
N ILE A 129 13.91 -1.49 -6.68
CA ILE A 129 15.36 -1.69 -6.54
C ILE A 129 15.63 -2.79 -5.52
N ALA A 130 16.32 -3.84 -5.95
CA ALA A 130 16.73 -4.94 -5.09
C ALA A 130 18.25 -4.93 -4.92
N PHE A 131 18.72 -4.80 -3.68
CA PHE A 131 20.13 -4.90 -3.35
C PHE A 131 20.53 -6.35 -3.16
N ARG A 132 21.35 -6.85 -4.09
CA ARG A 132 21.99 -8.16 -4.00
C ARG A 132 23.37 -8.01 -3.38
N MET A 133 23.70 -8.88 -2.44
CA MET A 133 24.92 -8.74 -1.65
C MET A 133 25.47 -10.12 -1.28
N SER A 134 26.79 -10.30 -1.35
CA SER A 134 27.46 -11.47 -0.78
C SER A 134 27.74 -11.28 0.72
N ASN A 135 28.12 -12.34 1.42
CA ASN A 135 28.50 -12.23 2.84
C ASN A 135 29.78 -11.40 3.05
N GLU A 136 30.67 -11.36 2.06
CA GLU A 136 31.94 -10.62 2.13
C GLU A 136 31.71 -9.11 1.98
N ASP A 137 30.92 -8.71 0.97
CA ASP A 137 30.56 -7.31 0.71
C ASP A 137 29.84 -6.67 1.92
N MET A 138 29.00 -7.45 2.62
CA MET A 138 28.33 -6.98 3.83
C MET A 138 29.33 -6.56 4.90
N ASN A 139 30.38 -7.35 5.12
CA ASN A 139 31.35 -7.05 6.17
C ASN A 139 32.19 -5.82 5.84
N GLU A 140 32.50 -5.60 4.56
CA GLU A 140 33.22 -4.42 4.10
C GLU A 140 32.35 -3.16 4.20
N TYR A 141 31.12 -3.21 3.71
CA TYR A 141 30.15 -2.12 3.82
C TYR A 141 29.90 -1.73 5.29
N LEU A 142 29.76 -2.72 6.16
CA LEU A 142 29.56 -2.49 7.60
C LEU A 142 30.81 -1.96 8.32
N LYS A 143 32.02 -2.18 7.78
CA LYS A 143 33.24 -1.54 8.31
C LYS A 143 33.31 -0.08 7.92
N GLU A 144 32.97 0.25 6.67
CA GLU A 144 32.95 1.61 6.16
C GLU A 144 31.83 2.45 6.81
N TYR A 145 30.66 1.84 7.04
CA TYR A 145 29.48 2.51 7.56
C TYR A 145 28.90 1.79 8.79
N ARG A 146 29.62 1.88 9.92
CA ARG A 146 29.14 1.40 11.23
C ARG A 146 28.57 2.56 12.04
N PRO A 147 27.36 2.42 12.63
CA PRO A 147 26.87 3.43 13.56
C PRO A 147 27.79 3.48 14.79
N HIS A 148 28.09 4.70 15.26
CA HIS A 148 28.90 4.93 16.46
C HIS A 148 28.24 4.36 17.72
N THR A 149 26.91 4.35 17.74
CA THR A 149 26.11 3.80 18.83
C THR A 149 25.04 2.89 18.24
N SER A 150 24.89 1.69 18.78
CA SER A 150 23.88 0.73 18.37
C SER A 150 23.14 0.26 19.61
N ILE A 151 21.87 0.65 19.73
CA ILE A 151 20.98 0.14 20.76
C ILE A 151 20.05 -0.86 20.08
N HIS A 152 20.11 -2.12 20.52
CA HIS A 152 19.24 -3.19 20.02
C HIS A 152 17.77 -2.94 20.42
N ASN A 153 16.83 -3.52 19.66
CA ASN A 153 15.39 -3.44 19.92
C ASN A 153 14.80 -2.02 19.84
N THR A 154 15.39 -1.18 18.99
CA THR A 154 14.86 0.14 18.62
C THR A 154 14.48 0.17 17.14
N PHE A 155 13.61 1.11 16.73
CA PHE A 155 13.26 1.35 15.32
C PHE A 155 14.50 1.60 14.41
N LEU A 156 15.63 2.03 14.99
CA LEU A 156 16.90 2.25 14.28
C LEU A 156 17.73 0.98 14.09
N SER A 157 17.36 -0.11 14.75
CA SER A 157 18.14 -1.37 14.81
C SER A 157 17.33 -2.60 14.39
N VAL A 158 16.01 -2.55 14.54
CA VAL A 158 15.09 -3.60 14.19
C VAL A 158 14.64 -3.34 12.75
N ASN A 159 15.04 -4.23 11.84
CA ASN A 159 14.59 -4.19 10.45
C ASN A 159 13.30 -4.98 10.24
N HIS A 160 12.74 -5.56 11.32
CA HIS A 160 11.58 -6.46 11.40
C HIS A 160 11.56 -7.70 10.46
N VAL A 161 12.54 -7.84 9.58
CA VAL A 161 12.65 -8.93 8.61
C VAL A 161 13.53 -10.07 9.15
N ASP A 162 13.00 -11.30 9.12
CA ASP A 162 13.79 -12.52 9.28
C ASP A 162 14.68 -12.73 8.04
N ARG A 163 16.01 -12.60 8.23
CA ARG A 163 16.99 -12.70 7.14
C ARG A 163 17.06 -14.08 6.50
N VAL A 164 16.85 -15.15 7.27
CA VAL A 164 16.88 -16.52 6.77
C VAL A 164 15.68 -16.73 5.87
N LYS A 165 14.51 -16.32 6.36
CA LYS A 165 13.25 -16.37 5.60
C LYS A 165 13.33 -15.51 4.35
N PHE A 166 13.80 -14.28 4.46
CA PHE A 166 13.98 -13.35 3.33
C PHE A 166 14.89 -13.96 2.26
N ARG A 167 16.02 -14.55 2.63
CA ARG A 167 16.94 -15.17 1.66
C ARG A 167 16.32 -16.39 0.96
N ALA A 168 15.47 -17.14 1.65
CA ALA A 168 14.81 -18.31 1.09
C ALA A 168 13.67 -17.94 0.14
N VAL A 169 12.87 -16.95 0.50
CA VAL A 169 11.60 -16.60 -0.16
C VAL A 169 11.76 -15.53 -1.23
N MET A 170 12.53 -14.48 -0.94
CA MET A 170 12.60 -13.29 -1.79
C MET A 170 12.98 -13.57 -3.25
N PRO A 171 13.90 -14.51 -3.59
CA PRO A 171 14.22 -14.80 -4.98
C PRO A 171 13.01 -15.20 -5.83
N GLN A 172 12.11 -16.03 -5.30
CA GLN A 172 10.89 -16.46 -6.00
C GLN A 172 9.89 -15.31 -6.15
N ILE A 173 9.76 -14.46 -5.13
CA ILE A 173 8.91 -13.27 -5.21
C ILE A 173 9.46 -12.29 -6.25
N LEU A 174 10.77 -12.04 -6.28
CA LEU A 174 11.41 -11.18 -7.28
C LEU A 174 11.13 -11.69 -8.70
N GLU A 175 11.33 -12.98 -8.95
CA GLU A 175 11.08 -13.59 -10.25
C GLU A 175 9.60 -13.50 -10.65
N GLY A 176 8.69 -13.84 -9.73
CA GLY A 176 7.24 -13.82 -9.98
C GLY A 176 6.63 -12.42 -10.14
N THR A 177 7.37 -11.38 -9.75
CA THR A 177 6.91 -9.97 -9.80
C THR A 177 7.75 -9.10 -10.74
N ASP A 178 8.74 -9.66 -11.44
CA ASP A 178 9.48 -8.95 -12.47
C ASP A 178 8.63 -8.80 -13.73
N THR A 179 7.87 -7.70 -13.82
CA THR A 179 6.94 -7.47 -14.93
C THR A 179 7.50 -6.45 -15.91
N LYS A 180 7.03 -6.49 -17.16
CA LYS A 180 7.42 -5.50 -18.18
C LYS A 180 7.09 -4.05 -17.78
N ARG A 181 6.01 -3.83 -17.02
CA ARG A 181 5.56 -2.48 -16.61
C ARG A 181 6.24 -1.99 -15.33
N ALA A 182 6.53 -2.90 -14.40
CA ALA A 182 7.32 -2.63 -13.20
C ALA A 182 8.39 -3.71 -13.06
N PRO A 183 9.54 -3.58 -13.77
CA PRO A 183 10.63 -4.54 -13.65
C PRO A 183 11.44 -4.29 -12.38
N TRP A 184 12.17 -5.30 -11.93
CA TRP A 184 13.17 -5.19 -10.89
C TRP A 184 14.52 -4.74 -11.44
N ASP A 185 15.09 -3.70 -10.83
CA ASP A 185 16.48 -3.32 -11.01
C ASP A 185 17.32 -3.93 -9.87
N ILE A 186 18.14 -4.93 -10.18
CA ILE A 186 19.03 -5.58 -9.21
C ILE A 186 20.37 -4.84 -9.17
N ILE A 187 20.76 -4.35 -8.01
CA ILE A 187 22.03 -3.64 -7.79
C ILE A 187 22.91 -4.51 -6.88
N ASP A 188 24.08 -4.88 -7.40
CA ASP A 188 25.11 -5.55 -6.60
C ASP A 188 25.77 -4.55 -5.67
N VAL A 189 25.68 -4.81 -4.36
CA VAL A 189 26.27 -3.96 -3.32
C VAL A 189 27.77 -4.18 -3.29
N LYS A 190 28.53 -3.10 -3.41
CA LYS A 190 29.99 -3.06 -3.30
C LYS A 190 30.38 -2.00 -2.27
N GLY A 191 31.24 -1.04 -2.64
CA GLY A 191 31.52 0.14 -1.82
C GLY A 191 30.30 1.05 -1.66
N VAL A 192 30.26 1.84 -0.58
CA VAL A 192 29.12 2.72 -0.29
C VAL A 192 28.88 3.71 -1.42
N GLN A 193 29.94 4.38 -1.89
CA GLN A 193 29.85 5.37 -2.98
C GLN A 193 29.35 4.74 -4.30
N GLU A 194 29.98 3.65 -4.75
CA GLU A 194 29.60 2.97 -6.01
C GLU A 194 28.14 2.51 -5.96
N THR A 195 27.69 1.98 -4.83
CA THR A 195 26.30 1.53 -4.65
C THR A 195 25.31 2.70 -4.75
N VAL A 196 25.63 3.84 -4.12
CA VAL A 196 24.81 5.06 -4.15
C VAL A 196 24.73 5.66 -5.56
N GLU A 197 25.88 5.84 -6.23
CA GLU A 197 25.94 6.35 -7.61
C GLU A 197 25.16 5.44 -8.57
N LYS A 198 25.34 4.11 -8.49
CA LYS A 198 24.62 3.15 -9.34
C LYS A 198 23.11 3.19 -9.11
N THR A 199 22.70 3.42 -7.86
CA THR A 199 21.29 3.55 -7.51
C THR A 199 20.70 4.83 -8.10
N ALA A 200 21.38 5.96 -7.94
CA ALA A 200 20.96 7.23 -8.53
C ALA A 200 20.86 7.16 -10.06
N GLU A 201 21.88 6.60 -10.74
CA GLU A 201 21.85 6.37 -12.19
C GLU A 201 20.61 5.57 -12.63
N THR A 202 20.30 4.52 -11.88
CA THR A 202 19.16 3.63 -12.16
C THR A 202 17.84 4.39 -11.99
N ILE A 203 17.68 5.14 -10.90
CA ILE A 203 16.49 5.96 -10.64
C ILE A 203 16.33 7.01 -11.75
N ILE A 204 17.38 7.76 -12.08
CA ILE A 204 17.37 8.76 -13.16
C ILE A 204 16.95 8.12 -14.48
N LYS A 205 17.53 6.96 -14.84
CA LYS A 205 17.19 6.22 -16.05
C LYS A 205 15.70 5.87 -16.08
N ARG A 206 15.16 5.37 -14.96
CA ARG A 206 13.75 4.99 -14.83
C ARG A 206 12.81 6.19 -14.91
N MET A 207 13.13 7.29 -14.24
CA MET A 207 12.36 8.53 -14.32
C MET A 207 12.37 9.11 -15.73
N LYS A 208 13.52 9.10 -16.43
CA LYS A 208 13.61 9.50 -17.85
C LYS A 208 12.74 8.62 -18.76
N VAL A 209 12.64 7.31 -18.49
CA VAL A 209 11.75 6.39 -19.21
C VAL A 209 10.28 6.75 -18.95
N CYS A 210 9.92 7.00 -17.68
CA CYS A 210 8.58 7.46 -17.30
C CYS A 210 8.20 8.77 -18.04
N LEU A 211 9.07 9.76 -18.02
CA LEU A 211 8.84 11.07 -18.65
C LEU A 211 8.65 11.01 -20.18
N LYS A 212 9.22 10.01 -20.85
CA LYS A 212 9.21 9.86 -22.31
C LYS A 212 8.05 9.01 -22.84
N ASN A 213 7.59 8.02 -22.08
CA ASN A 213 6.60 7.06 -22.58
C ASN A 213 5.20 7.44 -22.12
N ALA A 214 4.22 7.27 -23.02
CA ALA A 214 2.82 7.37 -22.65
C ALA A 214 2.44 6.17 -21.76
N TRP A 215 1.55 6.40 -20.78
CA TRP A 215 0.98 5.32 -19.99
C TRP A 215 0.09 4.44 -20.87
N THR A 216 0.42 3.16 -20.95
CA THR A 216 -0.49 2.16 -21.49
C THR A 216 -1.30 1.60 -20.33
N LYS A 217 -2.62 1.83 -20.33
CA LYS A 217 -3.54 1.16 -19.40
C LYS A 217 -3.52 -0.34 -19.68
N SER A 218 -3.68 -1.14 -18.63
CA SER A 218 -3.86 -2.57 -18.83
C SER A 218 -5.21 -2.90 -19.48
N GLU A 219 -5.27 -4.01 -20.21
CA GLU A 219 -6.54 -4.53 -20.73
C GLU A 219 -7.53 -4.87 -19.62
N CYS A 220 -8.77 -4.37 -19.71
CA CYS A 220 -9.83 -4.74 -18.78
C CYS A 220 -10.08 -6.25 -18.82
N ARG A 221 -10.07 -6.89 -17.65
CA ARG A 221 -10.41 -8.31 -17.54
C ARG A 221 -11.93 -8.46 -17.59
N THR A 222 -12.42 -9.40 -18.38
CA THR A 222 -13.86 -9.70 -18.44
C THR A 222 -14.34 -10.31 -17.12
N ILE A 223 -15.51 -9.86 -16.64
CA ILE A 223 -16.17 -10.45 -15.48
C ILE A 223 -16.59 -11.89 -15.84
N LYS A 224 -16.04 -12.88 -15.13
CA LYS A 224 -16.25 -14.31 -15.45
C LYS A 224 -17.63 -14.82 -15.00
N CYS A 225 -18.19 -14.28 -13.92
CA CYS A 225 -19.49 -14.71 -13.39
C CYS A 225 -20.15 -13.60 -12.56
N CYS A 226 -21.49 -13.62 -12.52
CA CYS A 226 -22.28 -12.87 -11.55
C CYS A 226 -22.77 -13.84 -10.47
N PHE A 227 -22.73 -13.43 -9.20
CA PHE A 227 -23.30 -14.23 -8.12
C PHE A 227 -24.83 -14.12 -8.13
N PRO A 228 -25.57 -15.22 -7.89
CA PRO A 228 -27.02 -15.16 -7.79
C PRO A 228 -27.42 -14.28 -6.61
N ASN A 229 -28.52 -13.51 -6.75
CA ASN A 229 -29.06 -12.73 -5.65
C ASN A 229 -29.51 -13.69 -4.52
N PRO A 230 -28.85 -13.67 -3.35
CA PRO A 230 -29.15 -14.61 -2.26
C PRO A 230 -30.54 -14.37 -1.64
N ARG A 231 -31.20 -13.24 -1.97
CA ARG A 231 -32.53 -12.86 -1.49
C ARG A 231 -33.62 -13.02 -2.54
N LYS A 232 -33.33 -13.65 -3.68
CA LYS A 232 -34.28 -13.75 -4.79
C LYS A 232 -35.63 -14.38 -4.37
N ASP A 233 -35.59 -15.33 -3.44
CA ASP A 233 -36.74 -16.13 -3.04
C ASP A 233 -37.25 -15.77 -1.62
N LEU A 234 -36.84 -14.63 -1.06
CA LEU A 234 -37.30 -14.17 0.26
C LEU A 234 -38.55 -13.29 0.12
N GLU A 235 -39.55 -13.51 0.98
CA GLU A 235 -40.67 -12.58 1.15
C GLU A 235 -40.22 -11.37 1.99
N LEU A 236 -40.05 -10.22 1.32
CA LEU A 236 -39.52 -9.00 1.95
C LEU A 236 -40.58 -8.15 2.64
N ASP A 237 -41.87 -8.44 2.40
CA ASP A 237 -43.02 -7.66 2.88
C ASP A 237 -43.78 -8.35 4.04
N GLN A 238 -43.18 -9.37 4.67
CA GLN A 238 -43.79 -10.07 5.80
C GLN A 238 -43.85 -9.17 7.05
N ASP A 239 -44.98 -9.20 7.77
CA ASP A 239 -45.11 -8.53 9.06
C ASP A 239 -44.18 -9.19 10.10
N ALA A 240 -43.34 -8.38 10.74
CA ALA A 240 -42.39 -8.83 11.76
C ALA A 240 -42.94 -8.53 13.16
N SER A 241 -43.86 -9.38 13.66
CA SER A 241 -44.48 -9.21 14.99
C SER A 241 -43.49 -9.29 16.15
N ASP A 242 -42.37 -9.98 15.95
CA ASP A 242 -41.26 -10.18 16.89
C ASP A 242 -40.07 -9.25 16.63
N TYR A 243 -40.24 -8.21 15.80
CA TYR A 243 -39.14 -7.35 15.35
C TYR A 243 -38.33 -6.75 16.51
N ASN A 244 -39.00 -6.21 17.52
CA ASN A 244 -38.31 -5.55 18.64
C ASN A 244 -37.54 -6.56 19.49
N ASP A 245 -38.18 -7.69 19.84
CA ASP A 245 -37.54 -8.75 20.61
C ASP A 245 -36.31 -9.28 19.88
N ARG A 246 -36.43 -9.52 18.56
CA ARG A 246 -35.32 -9.99 17.73
C ARG A 246 -34.22 -8.94 17.59
N MET A 247 -34.58 -7.66 17.52
CA MET A 247 -33.62 -6.56 17.45
C MET A 247 -32.82 -6.44 18.75
N ASP A 248 -33.46 -6.63 19.90
CA ASP A 248 -32.79 -6.61 21.20
C ASP A 248 -31.82 -7.81 21.32
N GLU A 249 -32.25 -9.02 20.97
CA GLU A 249 -31.38 -10.21 20.93
C GLU A 249 -30.15 -10.01 20.05
N LEU A 250 -30.34 -9.51 18.83
CA LEU A 250 -29.24 -9.25 17.89
C LEU A 250 -28.33 -8.11 18.38
N SER A 251 -28.88 -7.13 19.09
CA SER A 251 -28.11 -6.03 19.65
C SER A 251 -27.17 -6.52 20.75
N GLU A 252 -27.65 -7.38 21.65
CA GLU A 252 -26.81 -8.04 22.67
C GLU A 252 -25.72 -8.91 22.04
N GLU A 253 -26.05 -9.64 20.97
CA GLU A 253 -25.08 -10.44 20.23
C GLU A 253 -24.00 -9.57 19.57
N LEU A 254 -24.39 -8.46 18.92
CA LEU A 254 -23.46 -7.51 18.31
C LEU A 254 -22.52 -6.88 19.34
N GLU A 255 -23.02 -6.48 20.51
CA GLU A 255 -22.19 -5.96 21.60
C GLU A 255 -21.13 -7.00 22.02
N ARG A 256 -21.56 -8.25 22.25
CA ARG A 256 -20.66 -9.34 22.60
C ARG A 256 -19.60 -9.58 21.50
N LEU A 257 -20.01 -9.59 20.24
CA LEU A 257 -19.10 -9.79 19.11
C LEU A 257 -18.09 -8.65 18.98
N GLN A 258 -18.48 -7.41 19.27
CA GLN A 258 -17.57 -6.27 19.29
C GLN A 258 -16.46 -6.44 20.32
N ILE A 259 -16.79 -6.93 21.53
CA ILE A 259 -15.81 -7.21 22.58
C ILE A 259 -14.82 -8.29 22.12
N LEU A 260 -15.32 -9.36 21.48
CA LEU A 260 -14.48 -10.44 20.94
C LEU A 260 -13.58 -9.95 19.80
N LEU A 261 -14.10 -9.11 18.91
CA LEU A 261 -13.34 -8.47 17.84
C LEU A 261 -12.19 -7.64 18.42
N ALA A 262 -12.50 -6.76 19.38
CA ALA A 262 -11.53 -5.92 20.07
C ALA A 262 -10.44 -6.74 20.77
N ALA A 263 -10.83 -7.79 21.51
CA ALA A 263 -9.88 -8.67 22.18
C ALA A 263 -8.99 -9.46 21.20
N SER A 264 -9.49 -9.78 20.01
CA SER A 264 -8.75 -10.53 19.00
C SER A 264 -7.79 -9.69 18.16
N GLY A 265 -7.94 -8.36 18.17
CA GLY A 265 -7.20 -7.45 17.28
C GLY A 265 -7.62 -7.52 15.80
N ARG A 266 -8.54 -8.41 15.41
CA ARG A 266 -9.09 -8.44 14.05
C ARG A 266 -9.89 -7.18 13.77
N THR A 267 -9.95 -6.80 12.51
CA THR A 267 -10.68 -5.62 12.06
C THR A 267 -11.90 -6.01 11.25
N LEU A 268 -12.93 -5.15 11.25
CA LEU A 268 -14.16 -5.38 10.49
C LEU A 268 -14.52 -4.14 9.66
N VAL A 269 -14.83 -4.37 8.39
CA VAL A 269 -15.36 -3.36 7.48
C VAL A 269 -16.78 -3.75 7.08
N LEU A 270 -17.73 -2.84 7.28
CA LEU A 270 -19.12 -2.99 6.85
C LEU A 270 -19.41 -1.98 5.73
N GLY A 271 -19.68 -2.47 4.52
CA GLY A 271 -20.01 -1.61 3.37
C GLY A 271 -21.51 -1.59 3.07
N PHE A 272 -22.10 -0.40 3.03
CA PHE A 272 -23.52 -0.21 2.70
C PHE A 272 -23.68 0.42 1.31
N GLU A 273 -24.30 -0.33 0.40
CA GLU A 273 -24.68 0.12 -0.94
C GLU A 273 -26.16 -0.19 -1.20
N GLY A 274 -26.77 0.54 -2.12
CA GLY A 274 -28.16 0.33 -2.50
C GLY A 274 -28.82 1.59 -3.03
N TRP A 275 -30.05 1.46 -3.50
CA TRP A 275 -30.85 2.54 -4.05
C TRP A 275 -31.01 3.71 -3.07
N ASP A 276 -31.27 4.90 -3.62
CA ASP A 276 -31.65 6.05 -2.80
C ASP A 276 -32.98 5.74 -2.08
N ALA A 277 -33.08 6.22 -0.84
CA ALA A 277 -34.18 5.90 0.09
C ALA A 277 -34.36 4.42 0.47
N ALA A 278 -33.44 3.50 0.14
CA ALA A 278 -33.51 2.08 0.51
C ALA A 278 -33.33 1.76 2.02
N GLY A 279 -33.29 2.77 2.90
CA GLY A 279 -33.19 2.56 4.35
C GLY A 279 -31.78 2.32 4.92
N LYS A 280 -30.70 2.50 4.13
CA LYS A 280 -29.30 2.31 4.57
C LYS A 280 -28.97 3.05 5.87
N GLY A 281 -29.35 4.33 5.96
CA GLY A 281 -29.10 5.16 7.15
C GLY A 281 -29.81 4.65 8.41
N GLY A 282 -31.01 4.07 8.27
CA GLY A 282 -31.73 3.44 9.37
C GLY A 282 -31.00 2.18 9.86
N ALA A 283 -30.59 1.31 8.94
CA ALA A 283 -29.83 0.10 9.26
C ALA A 283 -28.50 0.43 9.98
N ILE A 284 -27.75 1.40 9.47
CA ILE A 284 -26.51 1.89 10.12
C ILE A 284 -26.82 2.40 11.52
N LYS A 285 -27.90 3.17 11.71
CA LYS A 285 -28.28 3.70 13.02
C LYS A 285 -28.57 2.58 14.02
N HIS A 286 -29.29 1.53 13.63
CA HIS A 286 -29.55 0.38 14.51
C HIS A 286 -28.28 -0.34 14.92
N ILE A 287 -27.36 -0.59 13.98
CA ILE A 287 -26.05 -1.19 14.28
C ILE A 287 -25.25 -0.29 15.24
N CYS A 288 -25.20 1.02 14.97
CA CYS A 288 -24.49 1.99 15.81
C CYS A 288 -25.07 2.09 17.22
N HIS A 289 -26.37 1.86 17.41
CA HIS A 289 -27.02 1.83 18.72
C HIS A 289 -26.65 0.58 19.54
N ALA A 290 -26.43 -0.55 18.88
CA ALA A 290 -26.03 -1.81 19.53
C ALA A 290 -24.54 -1.85 19.91
N LEU A 291 -23.70 -1.05 19.25
CA LEU A 291 -22.25 -1.08 19.44
C LEU A 291 -21.77 0.02 20.39
N ASN A 292 -20.69 -0.26 21.12
CA ASN A 292 -19.97 0.76 21.86
C ASN A 292 -19.29 1.75 20.89
N PRO A 293 -19.54 3.07 21.03
CA PRO A 293 -19.02 4.09 20.09
C PRO A 293 -17.50 4.24 20.10
N ARG A 294 -16.79 3.68 21.08
CA ARG A 294 -15.31 3.67 21.08
C ARG A 294 -14.73 2.65 20.11
N GLY A 295 -15.49 1.62 19.74
CA GLY A 295 -15.01 0.52 18.90
C GLY A 295 -15.42 0.61 17.44
N TYR A 296 -16.09 1.68 17.00
CA TYR A 296 -16.44 1.86 15.60
C TYR A 296 -16.32 3.32 15.13
N LYS A 297 -16.18 3.48 13.81
CA LYS A 297 -16.37 4.77 13.12
C LYS A 297 -17.27 4.61 11.90
N VAL A 298 -17.99 5.67 11.54
CA VAL A 298 -18.83 5.71 10.33
C VAL A 298 -18.16 6.61 9.28
N ALA A 299 -17.70 6.00 8.20
CA ALA A 299 -17.11 6.66 7.04
C ALA A 299 -18.20 6.95 6.00
N ARG A 300 -18.58 8.23 5.87
CA ARG A 300 -19.56 8.66 4.86
C ARG A 300 -18.84 9.05 3.58
N VAL A 301 -18.94 8.22 2.54
CA VAL A 301 -18.27 8.46 1.27
C VAL A 301 -19.07 9.47 0.43
N LYS A 302 -18.39 10.55 0.03
CA LYS A 302 -18.95 11.64 -0.77
C LYS A 302 -18.15 11.81 -2.06
N ALA A 303 -18.48 12.85 -2.82
CA ALA A 303 -17.62 13.33 -3.91
C ALA A 303 -16.18 13.54 -3.40
N PRO A 304 -15.15 13.19 -4.19
CA PRO A 304 -13.75 13.32 -3.79
C PRO A 304 -13.39 14.78 -3.53
N THR A 305 -12.60 15.01 -2.49
CA THR A 305 -12.00 16.31 -2.17
C THR A 305 -10.82 16.63 -3.10
N GLN A 306 -10.25 17.83 -2.99
CA GLN A 306 -9.03 18.17 -3.74
C GLN A 306 -7.89 17.21 -3.39
N GLU A 307 -7.66 16.96 -2.09
CA GLU A 307 -6.67 16.01 -1.59
C GLU A 307 -6.91 14.59 -2.16
N ASP A 308 -8.16 14.11 -2.18
CA ASP A 308 -8.48 12.79 -2.76
C ASP A 308 -8.12 12.70 -4.25
N ASN A 309 -8.25 13.80 -5.00
CA ASN A 309 -7.93 13.87 -6.42
C ASN A 309 -6.42 14.00 -6.70
N GLU A 310 -5.61 14.25 -5.68
CA GLU A 310 -4.15 14.26 -5.75
C GLU A 310 -3.57 12.84 -5.65
N HIS A 311 -4.36 11.85 -5.21
CA HIS A 311 -3.92 10.47 -5.01
C HIS A 311 -4.68 9.45 -5.90
N THR A 312 -4.32 8.17 -5.75
CA THR A 312 -5.02 7.06 -6.43
C THR A 312 -6.42 6.84 -5.85
N TYR A 313 -7.35 6.26 -6.61
CA TYR A 313 -8.76 6.14 -6.24
C TYR A 313 -9.02 5.48 -4.87
N LEU A 314 -8.31 4.41 -4.56
CA LEU A 314 -8.47 3.65 -3.31
C LEU A 314 -7.85 4.36 -2.10
N TRP A 315 -7.00 5.36 -2.30
CA TRP A 315 -6.30 6.08 -1.23
C TRP A 315 -7.28 6.69 -0.20
N ARG A 316 -8.33 7.36 -0.67
CA ARG A 316 -9.34 7.98 0.20
C ARG A 316 -10.08 6.98 1.10
N PHE A 317 -10.21 5.74 0.65
CA PHE A 317 -10.84 4.67 1.42
C PHE A 317 -9.86 4.03 2.40
N ALA A 318 -8.58 3.92 2.03
CA ALA A 318 -7.51 3.45 2.92
C ALA A 318 -7.39 4.29 4.19
N ARG A 319 -7.59 5.61 4.10
CA ARG A 319 -7.67 6.55 5.26
C ARG A 319 -8.76 6.19 6.26
N SER A 320 -9.83 5.58 5.77
CA SER A 320 -10.97 5.19 6.59
C SER A 320 -10.87 3.75 7.07
N MET A 321 -9.83 2.98 6.73
CA MET A 321 -9.70 1.61 7.23
C MET A 321 -9.64 1.59 8.77
N PRO A 322 -10.21 0.55 9.41
CA PRO A 322 -10.18 0.38 10.85
C PRO A 322 -8.78 0.01 11.36
N ASP A 323 -8.44 0.51 12.54
CA ASP A 323 -7.30 0.02 13.30
C ASP A 323 -7.60 -1.36 13.90
N ALA A 324 -6.57 -2.08 14.37
CA ALA A 324 -6.71 -3.37 15.03
C ALA A 324 -7.82 -3.36 16.11
N GLY A 325 -8.72 -4.35 16.05
CA GLY A 325 -9.85 -4.48 16.98
C GLY A 325 -11.03 -3.54 16.74
N HIS A 326 -10.99 -2.68 15.70
CA HIS A 326 -12.04 -1.69 15.42
C HIS A 326 -12.90 -2.04 14.20
N ILE A 327 -14.06 -1.39 14.14
CA ILE A 327 -15.03 -1.50 13.05
C ILE A 327 -15.05 -0.19 12.25
N THR A 328 -15.04 -0.27 10.92
CA THR A 328 -15.45 0.86 10.07
C THR A 328 -16.70 0.52 9.31
N ILE A 329 -17.70 1.40 9.42
CA ILE A 329 -18.96 1.32 8.69
C ILE A 329 -18.92 2.35 7.56
N PHE A 330 -18.87 1.89 6.31
CA PHE A 330 -18.90 2.74 5.13
C PHE A 330 -20.34 2.93 4.64
N ASP A 331 -20.80 4.18 4.64
CA ASP A 331 -22.03 4.61 3.95
C ASP A 331 -21.62 5.07 2.54
N ARG A 332 -21.92 4.22 1.54
CA ARG A 332 -21.27 4.16 0.22
C ARG A 332 -19.79 3.77 0.30
N THR A 333 -19.26 3.17 -0.76
CA THR A 333 -17.94 2.53 -0.77
C THR A 333 -17.21 2.79 -2.10
N TRP A 334 -16.08 2.10 -2.29
CA TRP A 334 -15.37 2.07 -3.57
C TRP A 334 -16.19 1.49 -4.73
N TYR A 335 -17.27 0.75 -4.45
CA TYR A 335 -18.19 0.26 -5.50
C TYR A 335 -18.85 1.40 -6.30
N GLY A 336 -18.83 2.64 -5.80
CA GLY A 336 -19.29 3.82 -6.55
C GLY A 336 -18.71 3.91 -7.97
N ARG A 337 -17.45 3.50 -8.16
CA ARG A 337 -16.78 3.45 -9.47
C ARG A 337 -17.40 2.47 -10.47
N MET A 338 -18.06 1.42 -10.00
CA MET A 338 -18.78 0.47 -10.87
C MET A 338 -20.29 0.73 -10.91
N MET A 339 -20.78 1.77 -10.23
CA MET A 339 -22.20 2.08 -10.13
C MET A 339 -22.49 3.48 -10.67
N VAL A 340 -22.27 4.51 -9.86
CA VAL A 340 -22.65 5.89 -10.21
C VAL A 340 -21.67 6.54 -11.18
N GLU A 341 -20.37 6.28 -11.06
CA GLU A 341 -19.36 6.96 -11.89
C GLU A 341 -19.52 6.69 -13.40
N PRO A 342 -19.78 5.45 -13.86
CA PRO A 342 -19.97 5.19 -15.29
C PRO A 342 -21.28 5.78 -15.83
N ILE A 343 -22.34 5.80 -15.01
CA ILE A 343 -23.66 6.33 -15.40
C ILE A 343 -23.60 7.85 -15.57
N GLU A 344 -22.90 8.54 -14.67
CA GLU A 344 -22.79 10.00 -14.66
C GLU A 344 -21.58 10.53 -15.46
N GLY A 345 -20.76 9.64 -16.05
CA GLY A 345 -19.59 10.03 -16.84
C GLY A 345 -18.42 10.56 -16.01
N PHE A 346 -18.29 10.15 -14.74
CA PHE A 346 -17.17 10.52 -13.86
C PHE A 346 -15.93 9.63 -14.02
N CYS A 347 -16.03 8.57 -14.82
CA CYS A 347 -14.88 7.74 -15.22
C CYS A 347 -14.88 7.51 -16.73
N THR A 348 -13.73 7.10 -17.27
CA THR A 348 -13.63 6.63 -18.65
C THR A 348 -14.27 5.24 -18.80
N GLU A 349 -14.63 4.86 -20.03
CA GLU A 349 -15.09 3.49 -20.31
C GLU A 349 -14.00 2.44 -20.06
N GLU A 350 -12.74 2.84 -20.26
CA GLU A 350 -11.52 2.10 -19.90
C GLU A 350 -11.16 2.28 -18.42
#